data_AF-A0A1G0E8P6-F1
#
_entry.id   AF-A0A1G0E8P6-F1
#
_cell.length_a   1.000
_cell.length_b   1.000
_cell.length_c   1.000
_cell.angle_alpha   90.00
_cell.angle_beta   90.00
_cell.angle_gamma   90.00
#
_symmetry.space_group_name_H-M   'P 1'
#
loop_
_entity.id
_entity.type
_entity.pdbx_description
1 polymer ?
#
loop_
_entity_poly.entity_id
_entity_poly.type
_entity_poly.pdbx_seq_one_letter_code
_entity_poly.pdbx_strand_id
1 'polypeptide(L)'
;MRSLSYLVLLIIMLLGLTFASLNSGIVSFNYYLGTKEIVLSLLLVCVFGAGIFFGLLVAVLLWIKAKRDNMRLKSRLKVIEKEVENLRSIPIKGD
;
A
#
# COMPACT_ATOMS: atom_id res chain seq x y z
N MET A 1 6.44 24.73 -4.80
CA MET A 1 6.64 23.37 -4.23
C MET A 1 6.53 23.39 -2.70
N ARG A 2 7.46 24.04 -1.96
CA ARG A 2 7.43 24.07 -0.47
C ARG A 2 6.18 24.75 0.12
N SER A 3 5.79 25.91 -0.41
CA SER A 3 4.58 26.63 -0.01
C SER A 3 3.29 25.82 -0.19
N LEU A 4 3.18 25.07 -1.29
CA LEU A 4 2.05 24.18 -1.55
C LEU A 4 2.01 23.01 -0.55
N SER A 5 3.16 22.45 -0.19
CA SER A 5 3.23 21.41 0.84
C SER A 5 2.74 21.91 2.20
N TYR A 6 3.09 23.14 2.59
CA TYR A 6 2.60 23.74 3.84
C TYR A 6 1.10 24.03 3.78
N LEU A 7 0.58 24.49 2.64
CA LEU A 7 -0.86 24.68 2.45
C LEU A 7 -1.63 23.37 2.59
N VAL A 8 -1.16 22.30 1.95
CA VAL A 8 -1.76 20.96 2.06
C VAL A 8 -1.72 20.47 3.51
N LEU A 9 -0.59 20.64 4.20
CA LEU A 9 -0.45 20.28 5.61
C LEU A 9 -1.41 21.06 6.50
N LEU A 10 -1.57 22.37 6.26
CA LEU A 10 -2.53 23.22 6.96
C LEU A 10 -3.97 22.70 6.76
N ILE A 11 -4.36 22.37 5.52
CA ILE A 11 -5.68 21.83 5.21
C ILE A 11 -5.91 20.52 5.96
N ILE A 12 -4.95 19.58 5.92
CA ILE A 12 -5.04 18.30 6.63
C ILE A 12 -5.17 18.53 8.14
N MET A 13 -4.39 19.45 8.70
CA MET A 13 -4.45 19.79 10.13
C MET A 13 -5.82 20.36 10.52
N LEU A 14 -6.36 21.29 9.73
CA LEU A 14 -7.68 21.88 9.97
C LEU A 14 -8.78 20.83 9.88
N LEU A 15 -8.70 19.90 8.91
CA LEU A 15 -9.63 18.78 8.81
C LEU A 15 -9.55 17.86 10.03
N GLY A 16 -8.34 17.52 10.49
CA GLY A 16 -8.15 16.71 11.68
C GLY A 16 -8.69 17.38 12.95
N LEU A 17 -8.44 18.69 13.11
CA LEU A 17 -8.90 19.45 14.25
C LEU A 17 -10.44 19.59 14.28
N THR A 18 -11.04 19.93 13.14
CA THR A 18 -12.50 20.03 13.01
C THR A 18 -13.17 18.67 13.22
N PHE A 19 -12.61 17.60 12.65
CA PHE A 19 -13.07 16.23 12.90
C PHE A 19 -13.03 15.87 14.38
N ALA A 20 -11.92 16.15 15.07
CA ALA A 20 -11.75 15.87 16.49
C ALA A 20 -12.73 16.67 17.36
N SER A 21 -12.95 17.95 17.02
CA SER A 21 -13.87 18.84 17.72
C SER A 21 -15.33 18.40 17.56
N LEU A 22 -15.76 18.12 16.32
CA LEU A 22 -17.12 17.65 16.01
C LEU A 22 -17.43 16.27 16.61
N ASN A 23 -16.40 15.45 16.81
CA ASN A 23 -16.51 14.10 17.36
C ASN A 23 -15.81 13.98 18.72
N SER A 24 -15.95 15.00 19.56
CA SER A 24 -15.39 15.05 20.92
C SER A 24 -16.22 14.28 21.96
N GLY A 25 -17.35 13.69 21.54
CA GLY A 25 -18.20 12.86 22.39
C GLY A 25 -17.45 11.69 23.01
N ILE A 26 -17.67 11.48 24.31
CA ILE A 26 -17.13 10.35 25.06
C ILE A 26 -18.04 9.14 24.84
N VAL A 27 -17.45 8.00 24.48
CA VAL A 27 -18.16 6.74 24.28
C VAL A 27 -17.59 5.67 25.21
N SER A 28 -18.48 4.86 25.79
CA SER A 28 -18.10 3.70 26.60
C SER A 28 -17.76 2.53 25.70
N PHE A 29 -16.49 2.16 25.65
CA PHE A 29 -16.00 1.00 24.92
C PHE A 29 -15.89 -0.19 25.86
N ASN A 30 -16.73 -1.20 25.64
CA ASN A 30 -16.80 -2.42 26.45
C ASN A 30 -15.88 -3.49 25.85
N TYR A 31 -14.74 -3.72 26.48
CA TYR A 31 -13.86 -4.85 26.20
C TYR A 31 -14.35 -6.09 26.96
N TYR A 32 -13.86 -7.27 26.55
CA TYR A 32 -14.13 -8.54 27.24
C TYR A 32 -13.77 -8.55 28.73
N LEU A 33 -12.83 -7.70 29.15
CA LEU A 33 -12.32 -7.62 30.53
C LEU A 33 -12.63 -6.28 31.22
N GLY A 34 -13.56 -5.48 30.67
CA GLY A 34 -14.02 -4.24 31.32
C GLY A 34 -14.36 -3.11 30.36
N THR A 35 -14.81 -1.99 30.91
CA THR A 35 -15.28 -0.82 30.14
C THR A 35 -14.30 0.34 30.26
N LYS A 36 -14.08 1.06 29.16
CA LYS A 36 -13.26 2.27 29.10
C LYS A 36 -13.99 3.38 28.38
N GLU A 37 -13.94 4.59 28.93
CA GLU A 37 -14.46 5.78 28.27
C GLU A 37 -13.37 6.40 27.40
N ILE A 38 -13.68 6.57 26.11
CA ILE A 38 -12.74 7.04 25.10
C ILE A 38 -13.45 8.09 24.24
N VAL A 39 -12.71 9.11 23.77
CA VAL A 39 -13.24 10.08 22.82
C VAL A 39 -13.46 9.43 21.46
N LEU A 40 -14.65 9.60 20.87
CA LEU A 40 -15.03 8.97 19.61
C LEU A 40 -14.04 9.25 18.47
N SER A 41 -13.61 10.51 18.32
CA SER A 41 -12.63 10.89 17.30
C SER A 41 -11.33 10.10 17.40
N LEU A 42 -10.80 9.92 18.61
CA LEU A 42 -9.57 9.15 18.84
C LEU A 42 -9.75 7.69 18.45
N LEU A 43 -10.87 7.09 18.86
CA LEU A 43 -11.21 5.70 18.52
C LEU A 43 -11.25 5.50 17.01
N LEU A 44 -11.95 6.38 16.29
CA LEU A 44 -12.05 6.31 14.83
C LEU A 44 -10.69 6.46 14.15
N VAL A 45 -9.88 7.44 14.56
CA VAL A 45 -8.53 7.64 14.02
C VAL A 45 -7.66 6.40 14.22
N CYS A 46 -7.71 5.78 15.40
CA CYS A 46 -6.95 4.56 15.67
C CYS A 46 -7.42 3.39 14.81
N VAL A 47 -8.73 3.15 14.71
CA VAL A 47 -9.28 2.01 13.96
C VAL A 47 -9.05 2.17 12.47
N PHE A 48 -9.36 3.34 11.90
CA PHE A 48 -9.12 3.60 10.48
C PHE A 48 -7.64 3.65 10.16
N GLY A 49 -6.82 4.27 11.02
CA GLY A 49 -5.37 4.32 10.86
C GLY A 49 -4.75 2.91 10.86
N ALA A 50 -5.18 2.05 11.78
CA ALA A 50 -4.76 0.66 11.80
C ALA A 50 -5.22 -0.09 10.54
N GLY A 51 -6.47 0.08 10.11
CA GLY A 51 -6.99 -0.53 8.89
C GLY A 51 -6.20 -0.13 7.64
N ILE A 52 -5.92 1.16 7.47
CA ILE A 52 -5.10 1.68 6.37
C ILE A 52 -3.68 1.11 6.44
N PHE A 53 -3.08 1.08 7.64
CA PHE A 53 -1.73 0.55 7.84
C PHE A 53 -1.64 -0.92 7.41
N PHE A 54 -2.56 -1.77 7.89
CA PHE A 54 -2.60 -3.18 7.50
C PHE A 54 -2.92 -3.36 6.01
N GLY A 55 -3.85 -2.57 5.46
CA GLY A 55 -4.16 -2.60 4.03
C GLY A 55 -2.95 -2.26 3.16
N LEU A 56 -2.20 -1.21 3.50
CA LEU A 56 -0.96 -0.84 2.82
C LEU A 56 0.11 -1.91 2.98
N LEU A 57 0.26 -2.49 4.17
CA LEU A 57 1.22 -3.56 4.41
C LEU A 57 0.96 -4.75 3.48
N VAL A 58 -0.28 -5.22 3.40
CA VAL A 58 -0.67 -6.30 2.48
C VAL A 58 -0.45 -5.90 1.02
N ALA A 59 -0.85 -4.69 0.63
CA ALA A 59 -0.68 -4.20 -0.74
C ALA A 59 0.80 -4.15 -1.16
N VAL A 60 1.69 -3.70 -0.27
CA VAL A 60 3.14 -3.66 -0.52
C VAL A 60 3.70 -5.07 -0.70
N LEU A 61 3.30 -6.02 0.14
CA LEU A 61 3.75 -7.42 0.01
C LEU A 61 3.33 -8.03 -1.33
N LEU A 62 2.07 -7.82 -1.73
CA LEU A 62 1.55 -8.29 -3.01
C LEU A 62 2.27 -7.62 -4.19
N TRP A 63 2.53 -6.32 -4.11
CA TRP A 63 3.25 -5.58 -5.12
C TRP A 63 4.69 -6.09 -5.29
N ILE A 64 5.41 -6.36 -4.20
CA ILE A 64 6.77 -6.93 -4.24
C ILE A 64 6.75 -8.31 -4.92
N LYS A 65 5.79 -9.16 -4.56
CA LYS A 65 5.62 -10.49 -5.19
C LYS A 65 5.41 -10.35 -6.70
N ALA A 66 4.43 -9.53 -7.10
CA ALA A 66 4.12 -9.29 -8.51
C ALA A 66 5.32 -8.73 -9.28
N LYS A 67 6.08 -7.80 -8.69
CA LYS A 67 7.29 -7.23 -9.28
C LYS A 67 8.37 -8.29 -9.49
N ARG A 68 8.58 -9.17 -8.51
CA ARG A 68 9.55 -10.28 -8.59
C ARG A 68 9.18 -11.27 -9.70
N ASP A 69 7.91 -11.63 -9.80
CA ASP A 69 7.42 -12.55 -10.82
C ASP A 69 7.54 -11.93 -12.22
N ASN A 70 7.24 -10.64 -12.37
CA ASN A 70 7.44 -9.90 -13.61
C ASN A 70 8.91 -9.89 -14.05
N MET A 71 9.84 -9.63 -13.13
CA MET A 71 11.27 -9.67 -13.42
C MET A 71 11.72 -11.06 -13.87
N ARG A 72 11.29 -12.12 -13.16
CA ARG A 72 11.59 -13.52 -13.52
C ARG A 72 11.06 -13.88 -14.91
N LEU A 73 9.83 -13.48 -15.20
CA LEU A 73 9.20 -13.78 -16.49
C LEU A 73 9.93 -13.06 -17.64
N LYS A 74 10.30 -11.79 -17.46
CA LYS A 74 11.11 -11.04 -18.43
C LYS A 74 12.48 -11.68 -18.67
N SER A 75 13.15 -12.16 -17.62
CA SER A 75 14.43 -12.85 -17.79
C SER A 75 14.27 -14.17 -18.55
N ARG A 76 13.24 -14.97 -18.27
CA ARG A 76 12.95 -16.21 -19.01
C ARG A 76 12.63 -15.94 -20.48
N LEU A 77 11.83 -14.92 -20.75
CA LEU A 77 11.47 -14.50 -22.10
C LEU A 77 12.73 -14.19 -22.91
N LYS A 78 13.67 -13.41 -22.35
CA LYS A 78 14.96 -13.10 -23.00
C LYS A 78 15.82 -14.34 -23.30
N VAL A 79 15.78 -15.36 -22.44
CA VAL A 79 16.53 -16.60 -22.69
C VAL A 79 15.90 -17.37 -23.85
N ILE A 80 14.57 -17.53 -23.85
CA ILE A 80 13.84 -18.23 -24.90
C ILE A 80 14.01 -17.52 -26.26
N GLU A 81 13.95 -16.19 -26.30
CA GLU A 81 14.19 -15.41 -27.52
C GLU A 81 15.59 -15.68 -28.10
N LYS A 82 16.63 -15.71 -27.24
CA LYS A 82 18.00 -16.05 -27.66
C LYS A 82 18.13 -17.48 -28.16
N GLU A 83 17.45 -18.44 -27.53
CA GLU A 83 17.44 -19.84 -27.99
C GLU A 83 16.78 -19.96 -29.36
N VAL A 84 15.64 -19.28 -29.59
CA VAL A 84 14.97 -19.25 -30.90
C VAL A 84 15.85 -18.59 -31.96
N GLU A 85 16.53 -17.49 -31.64
CA GLU A 85 17.47 -16.82 -32.55
C GLU A 85 18.66 -17.72 -32.89
N ASN A 86 19.26 -18.39 -31.89
CA ASN A 86 20.33 -19.35 -32.08
C ASN A 86 19.90 -20.55 -32.94
N LEU A 87 18.71 -21.09 -32.73
CA LEU A 87 18.19 -22.21 -33.53
C LEU A 87 17.93 -21.80 -34.99
N ARG A 88 17.48 -20.56 -35.22
CA ARG A 88 17.26 -20.02 -36.57
C ARG A 88 18.55 -19.70 -37.32
N SER A 89 19.66 -19.49 -36.61
CA SER A 89 20.96 -19.19 -37.22
C SER A 89 21.81 -20.44 -37.51
N ILE A 90 21.35 -21.64 -37.14
CA ILE A 90 22.01 -22.89 -37.53
C ILE A 90 21.83 -23.08 -39.05
N PRO A 91 22.91 -23.05 -39.85
CA PRO A 91 22.81 -23.32 -41.27
C PRO A 91 22.40 -24.78 -41.46
N ILE A 92 21.37 -25.02 -42.27
CA ILE A 92 21.01 -26.37 -42.71
C ILE A 92 22.23 -26.89 -43.48
N LYS A 93 22.97 -27.83 -42.88
CA LYS A 93 23.93 -28.64 -43.63
C LYS A 93 23.10 -29.52 -44.56
N GLY A 94 22.90 -29.02 -45.78
CA GLY A 94 22.50 -29.84 -46.91
C GLY A 94 23.71 -30.63 -47.36
N ASP A 95 23.51 -31.94 -47.47
CA ASP A 95 24.37 -32.89 -48.18
C ASP A 95 24.52 -32.51 -49.66
#